data_AF-A0A9X9QAN7-F1
#
_entry.id   AF-A0A9X9QAN7-F1
#
_cell.length_a   1.000
_cell.length_b   1.000
_cell.length_c   1.000
_cell.angle_alpha   90.00
_cell.angle_beta   90.00
_cell.angle_gamma   90.00
#
_symmetry.space_group_name_H-M   'P 1'
#
loop_
_entity.id
_entity.type
_entity.pdbx_description
1 polymer ?
#
loop_
_entity_poly.entity_id
_entity_poly.type
_entity_poly.pdbx_seq_one_letter_code
_entity_poly.pdbx_strand_id
1 'polypeptide(L)' 'MQRLTFKLCHLYYNWPGLISIPAPCQYAHKLTFLVAQSIHKEPSLELANSLFYL' A
#
# COMPACT_ATOMS: atom_id res chain seq x y z
N MET A 1 20.70 5.83 0.80
CA MET A 1 19.57 5.10 0.20
C MET A 1 19.09 3.92 1.05
N GLN A 2 19.95 2.97 1.44
CA GLN A 2 19.54 1.72 2.13
C GLN A 2 18.79 1.91 3.47
N ARG A 3 19.20 2.85 4.33
CA ARG A 3 18.52 3.11 5.63
C ARG A 3 17.10 3.67 5.50
N LEU A 4 16.80 4.42 4.43
CA LEU A 4 15.47 4.99 4.20
C LEU A 4 14.50 3.88 3.79
N THR A 5 14.89 3.05 2.82
CA THR A 5 14.08 1.93 2.35
C THR A 5 13.82 0.93 3.47
N PHE A 6 14.82 0.64 4.31
CA PHE A 6 14.66 -0.21 5.49
C PHE A 6 13.59 0.33 6.45
N LYS A 7 13.61 1.63 6.76
CA LYS A 7 12.56 2.25 7.60
C LYS A 7 11.18 2.15 6.95
N LEU A 8 11.08 2.30 5.63
CA LEU A 8 9.82 2.16 4.89
C LEU A 8 9.27 0.73 4.90
N CYS A 9 10.13 -0.29 5.03
CA CYS A 9 9.71 -1.70 5.17
C CYS A 9 9.12 -2.04 6.55
N HIS A 10 9.26 -1.17 7.54
CA HIS A 10 8.63 -1.34 8.87
C HIS A 10 7.28 -0.60 9.00
N LEU A 11 6.92 0.21 8.01
CA LEU A 11 5.75 1.11 8.06
C LEU A 11 4.44 0.43 7.63
N TYR A 12 4.44 -0.88 7.41
CA TYR A 12 3.25 -1.59 6.96
C TYR A 12 2.35 -1.95 8.14
N TYR A 13 1.31 -1.15 8.35
CA TYR A 13 0.39 -1.29 9.48
C TYR A 13 -0.29 -2.67 9.63
N ASN A 14 -0.35 -3.48 8.57
CA ASN A 14 -0.99 -4.81 8.61
C ASN A 14 -0.04 -5.95 9.05
N TRP A 15 1.25 -5.68 9.29
CA TRP A 15 2.21 -6.71 9.68
C TRP A 15 3.21 -6.14 10.69
N PRO A 16 3.34 -6.71 11.90
CA PRO A 16 4.24 -6.20 12.93
C PRO A 16 5.72 -6.52 12.67
N GLY A 17 6.14 -6.72 11.42
CA GLY A 17 7.48 -7.12 11.03
C GLY A 17 7.95 -6.50 9.72
N LEU A 18 9.11 -6.94 9.24
CA LEU A 18 9.73 -6.42 8.03
C LEU A 18 9.07 -7.01 6.79
N ILE A 19 8.60 -6.16 5.89
CA ILE A 19 8.15 -6.59 4.55
C ILE A 19 9.29 -6.46 3.52
N SER A 20 9.39 -7.43 2.61
CA SER A 20 10.45 -7.52 1.59
C SER A 20 10.42 -6.39 0.55
N ILE A 21 9.31 -5.64 0.51
CA ILE A 21 9.04 -4.54 -0.40
C ILE A 21 8.73 -3.31 0.47
N PRO A 22 9.12 -2.08 0.09
CA PRO A 22 8.75 -0.90 0.87
C PRO A 22 7.23 -0.71 0.96
N ALA A 23 6.73 -0.31 2.14
CA ALA A 23 5.30 -0.08 2.41
C ALA A 23 4.54 0.65 1.28
N PRO A 24 5.05 1.76 0.68
CA PRO A 24 4.35 2.45 -0.41
C PRO A 24 4.12 1.57 -1.66
N CYS A 25 5.07 0.72 -2.03
CA CYS A 25 4.89 -0.20 -3.16
C CYS A 25 3.82 -1.26 -2.86
N GLN A 26 3.80 -1.77 -1.63
CA GLN A 26 2.82 -2.78 -1.21
C GLN A 26 1.40 -2.21 -1.14
N TYR A 27 1.25 -0.97 -0.70
CA TYR A 27 -0.02 -0.24 -0.72
C TYR A 27 -0.53 0.03 -2.13
N ALA A 28 0.33 0.48 -3.04
CA ALA A 28 -0.03 0.66 -4.43
C ALA A 28 -0.50 -0.66 -5.07
N HIS A 29 0.20 -1.77 -4.79
CA HIS A 29 -0.18 -3.09 -5.31
C HIS A 29 -1.54 -3.58 -4.78
N LYS A 30 -1.82 -3.40 -3.48
CA LYS A 30 -3.15 -3.73 -2.92
C LYS A 30 -4.26 -2.88 -3.56
N LEU A 31 -4.01 -1.59 -3.76
CA LEU A 31 -4.98 -0.69 -4.39
C LEU A 31 -5.26 -1.10 -5.84
N THR A 32 -4.22 -1.33 -6.64
CA THR A 32 -4.39 -1.71 -8.05
C THR A 32 -5.06 -3.07 -8.19
N PHE A 33 -4.75 -4.03 -7.30
CA PHE A 33 -5.42 -5.32 -7.27
C PHE A 33 -6.92 -5.20 -6.96
N LEU A 34 -7.30 -4.40 -5.97
CA LEU A 34 -8.70 -4.17 -5.61
C LEU A 34 -9.46 -3.44 -6.73
N VAL A 35 -8.85 -2.40 -7.31
CA VAL A 35 -9.45 -1.67 -8.45
C VAL A 35 -9.62 -2.59 -9.66
N ALA A 36 -8.62 -3.42 -9.96
CA ALA A 36 -8.64 -4.35 -11.08
C ALA A 36 -9.64 -5.51 -10.89
N GLN A 37 -9.91 -5.94 -9.66
CA GLN A 37 -10.87 -7.02 -9.41
C GLN A 37 -12.30 -6.55 -9.19
N SER A 38 -12.51 -5.41 -8.53
CA SER A 38 -13.84 -5.05 -8.00
C SER A 38 -14.47 -3.84 -8.67
N ILE A 39 -13.67 -2.86 -9.10
CA ILE A 39 -14.20 -1.55 -9.49
C ILE A 39 -14.18 -1.37 -11.02
N HIS A 40 -13.13 -1.82 -11.71
CA HIS A 40 -12.88 -1.56 -13.15
C HIS A 40 -13.10 -0.08 -13.56
N LYS A 41 -12.95 0.84 -12.60
CA LYS A 41 -13.22 2.28 -12.72
C LYS A 41 -12.25 3.04 -11.84
N GLU A 42 -12.04 4.32 -12.16
CA GLU A 42 -11.09 5.17 -11.44
C GLU A 42 -11.50 5.30 -9.96
N PRO A 43 -10.59 5.02 -8.99
CA PRO A 43 -10.91 5.17 -7.58
C PRO A 43 -11.15 6.65 -7.24
N SER A 44 -12.11 6.92 -6.37
CA SER A 44 -12.43 8.28 -5.95
C SER A 44 -11.28 8.90 -5.14
N LEU A 45 -10.89 10.13 -5.49
CA LEU A 45 -9.82 10.89 -4.82
C LEU A 45 -10.14 11.20 -3.35
N GLU A 46 -11.41 11.23 -2.97
CA GLU A 46 -11.83 11.38 -1.56
C GLU A 46 -11.40 10.20 -0.71
N LEU A 47 -11.28 9.02 -1.32
CA LEU A 47 -10.79 7.84 -0.67
C LEU A 47 -9.23 7.83 -0.61
N ALA A 48 -8.50 8.68 -1.34
CA ALA A 48 -7.02 8.61 -1.37
C ALA A 48 -6.33 8.70 0.02
N ASN A 49 -6.98 9.28 1.03
CA ASN A 49 -6.45 9.46 2.39
C ASN A 49 -6.88 8.40 3.42
N SER A 50 -7.70 7.41 3.06
CA SER A 50 -8.06 6.34 3.99
C SER A 50 -7.61 4.98 3.46
N LEU A 51 -7.11 4.12 4.34
CA LEU A 51 -6.58 2.81 3.96
C LEU A 51 -7.71 1.77 3.89
N PHE A 52 -8.71 1.91 3.00
CA PHE A 52 -9.83 0.94 2.89
C PHE A 52 -9.41 -0.41 2.31
N TYR A 53 -8.22 -0.49 1.73
CA TYR A 53 -7.66 -1.71 1.16
C TYR A 53 -6.82 -2.51 2.18
N LEU A 54 -6.70 -2.04 3.44
CA LEU A 54 -5.95 -2.76 4.46
C LEU A 54 -6.66 -4.04 4.88
#